data_AF-A0A9D2G587-F1
#
_entry.id   AF-A0A9D2G587-F1
#
_cell.length_a   1.000
_cell.length_b   1.000
_cell.length_c   1.000
_cell.angle_alpha   90.00
_cell.angle_beta   90.00
_cell.angle_gamma   90.00
#
_symmetry.space_group_name_H-M   'P 1'
#
loop_
_entity.id
_entity.type
_entity.pdbx_description
1 polymer ?
#
loop_
_entity_poly.entity_id
_entity_poly.type
_entity_poly.pdbx_seq_one_letter_code
_entity_poly.pdbx_strand_id
1 'polypeptide(L)'
;MVVYIEYAFAENALLDGLLLYLSLKCVRLRVSIPRLILASAAGGAESLLFPVLSLPVWAGYLAKLLGGVLLAVLGCPSRKLAPHVRMCAVFFFLTFALGGLLAAVSSFFGAEFVEGRGFWVTRSPVVFVLTLAGCFAAGTTAFLKVFFRRRAVARASVACEIEGVRTIHCDALYDSGNLLCFRGEPVSLLTPVAALALFRGAAKPVGRLTMHTAGGEKTSPVFRAKRLTAGEKTWEGALFAVGEIGIPGHPVLLNADLWEGVHADPCRSEKLAAKDKGDGERHPLFKRE
;
A
#
# COMPACT_ATOMS: atom_id res chain seq x y z
N MET A 1 -44.35 11.99 -3.53
CA MET A 1 -43.09 11.81 -4.31
C MET A 1 -43.10 10.40 -4.86
N VAL A 2 -42.80 10.22 -6.15
CA VAL A 2 -42.66 8.89 -6.77
C VAL A 2 -41.21 8.45 -6.65
N VAL A 3 -40.97 7.30 -6.02
CA VAL A 3 -39.64 6.69 -5.94
C VAL A 3 -39.65 5.47 -6.84
N TYR A 4 -38.78 5.48 -7.84
CA TYR A 4 -38.58 4.33 -8.73
C TYR A 4 -37.69 3.31 -8.01
N ILE A 5 -38.22 2.10 -7.85
CA ILE A 5 -37.58 1.01 -7.11
C ILE A 5 -36.25 0.65 -7.76
N GLU A 6 -36.18 0.68 -9.08
CA GLU A 6 -34.98 0.41 -9.87
C GLU A 6 -33.84 1.38 -9.56
N TYR A 7 -34.12 2.68 -9.41
CA TYR A 7 -33.08 3.67 -9.07
C TYR A 7 -32.63 3.52 -7.61
N ALA A 8 -33.57 3.31 -6.69
CA ALA A 8 -33.24 3.10 -5.28
C ALA A 8 -32.38 1.83 -5.08
N PHE A 9 -32.74 0.73 -5.75
CA PHE A 9 -31.96 -0.50 -5.73
C PHE A 9 -30.57 -0.29 -6.33
N ALA A 10 -30.48 0.28 -7.53
CA ALA A 10 -29.23 0.42 -8.25
C ALA A 10 -28.25 1.37 -7.53
N GLU A 11 -28.74 2.51 -7.03
CA GLU A 11 -27.90 3.47 -6.30
C GLU A 11 -27.31 2.85 -5.03
N ASN A 12 -28.14 2.20 -4.20
CA ASN A 12 -27.67 1.56 -2.97
C ASN A 12 -26.73 0.39 -3.29
N ALA A 13 -27.05 -0.46 -4.28
CA ALA A 13 -26.18 -1.56 -4.67
C ALA A 13 -24.80 -1.05 -5.15
N LEU A 14 -24.76 0.02 -5.94
CA LEU A 14 -23.49 0.60 -6.40
C LEU A 14 -22.67 1.18 -5.25
N LEU A 15 -23.31 1.91 -4.33
CA LEU A 15 -22.64 2.49 -3.16
C LEU A 15 -22.13 1.42 -2.20
N ASP A 16 -22.94 0.42 -1.88
CA ASP A 16 -22.56 -0.70 -1.01
C ASP A 16 -21.43 -1.52 -1.64
N GLY A 17 -21.52 -1.81 -2.96
CA GLY A 17 -20.45 -2.47 -3.70
C GLY A 17 -19.14 -1.69 -3.67
N LEU A 18 -19.19 -0.36 -3.83
CA LEU A 18 -18.01 0.50 -3.73
C LEU A 18 -17.40 0.48 -2.33
N LEU A 19 -18.22 0.62 -1.29
CA LEU A 19 -17.78 0.62 0.11
C LEU A 19 -17.20 -0.74 0.53
N LEU A 20 -17.81 -1.85 0.09
CA LEU A 20 -17.29 -3.20 0.31
C LEU A 20 -15.95 -3.39 -0.42
N TYR A 21 -15.83 -2.93 -1.66
CA TYR A 21 -14.58 -2.97 -2.42
C TYR A 21 -13.45 -2.22 -1.68
N LEU A 22 -13.71 -0.98 -1.25
CA LEU A 22 -12.74 -0.18 -0.50
C LEU A 22 -12.38 -0.83 0.83
N SER A 23 -13.36 -1.40 1.53
CA SER A 23 -13.15 -2.11 2.78
C SER A 23 -12.24 -3.33 2.61
N LEU A 24 -12.42 -4.12 1.55
CA LEU A 24 -11.52 -5.23 1.20
C LEU A 24 -10.09 -4.75 0.96
N LYS A 25 -9.91 -3.61 0.27
CA LYS A 25 -8.59 -2.99 0.05
C LYS A 25 -7.93 -2.50 1.34
N CYS A 26 -8.69 -1.89 2.25
CA CYS A 26 -8.22 -1.47 3.57
C CYS A 26 -7.74 -2.66 4.41
N VAL A 27 -8.51 -3.75 4.45
CA VAL A 27 -8.19 -4.96 5.22
C VAL A 27 -7.17 -5.85 4.48
N ARG A 28 -6.82 -5.52 3.22
CA ARG A 28 -5.89 -6.25 2.35
C ARG A 28 -6.34 -7.69 2.06
N LEU A 29 -7.65 -7.88 1.87
CA LEU A 29 -8.22 -9.15 1.44
C LEU A 29 -8.33 -9.21 -0.08
N ARG A 30 -8.40 -10.42 -0.63
CA ARG A 30 -8.65 -10.64 -2.06
C ARG A 30 -10.06 -10.16 -2.40
N VAL A 31 -10.23 -9.56 -3.58
CA VAL A 31 -11.55 -9.16 -4.07
C VAL A 31 -12.17 -10.34 -4.79
N SER A 32 -13.26 -10.88 -4.24
CA SER A 32 -14.07 -11.90 -4.90
C SER A 32 -15.26 -11.23 -5.58
N ILE A 33 -15.18 -11.06 -6.89
CA ILE A 33 -16.25 -10.45 -7.71
C ILE A 33 -17.64 -11.06 -7.43
N PRO A 34 -17.84 -12.38 -7.38
CA PRO A 34 -19.18 -12.93 -7.13
C PRO A 34 -19.71 -12.58 -5.72
N ARG A 35 -18.84 -12.59 -4.69
CA ARG A 35 -19.24 -12.17 -3.34
C ARG A 35 -19.57 -10.69 -3.28
N LEU A 36 -18.80 -9.87 -4.00
CA LEU A 36 -19.03 -8.44 -4.07
C LEU A 36 -20.38 -8.13 -4.72
N ILE A 37 -20.70 -8.76 -5.86
CA ILE A 37 -21.98 -8.62 -6.55
C ILE A 37 -23.14 -9.09 -5.66
N LEU A 38 -23.00 -10.24 -5.00
CA LEU A 38 -24.02 -10.77 -4.10
C LEU A 38 -24.27 -9.84 -2.92
N ALA A 39 -23.21 -9.38 -2.27
CA ALA A 39 -23.32 -8.47 -1.14
C ALA A 39 -23.87 -7.10 -1.58
N SER A 40 -23.43 -6.53 -2.69
CA SER A 40 -23.98 -5.27 -3.21
C SER A 40 -25.47 -5.40 -3.56
N ALA A 41 -25.87 -6.51 -4.18
CA ALA A 41 -27.29 -6.75 -4.49
C ALA A 41 -28.12 -6.92 -3.21
N ALA A 42 -27.58 -7.55 -2.17
CA ALA A 42 -28.23 -7.66 -0.88
C ALA A 42 -28.44 -6.29 -0.22
N GLY A 43 -27.47 -5.36 -0.34
CA GLY A 43 -27.61 -3.99 0.18
C GLY A 43 -28.64 -3.16 -0.60
N GLY A 44 -28.62 -3.30 -1.95
CA GLY A 44 -29.69 -2.77 -2.79
C GLY A 44 -31.07 -3.28 -2.39
N ALA A 45 -31.21 -4.58 -2.12
CA ALA A 45 -32.46 -5.18 -1.67
C ALA A 45 -32.86 -4.71 -0.26
N GLU A 46 -31.91 -4.56 0.66
CA GLU A 46 -32.14 -4.03 2.01
C GLU A 46 -32.75 -2.63 1.95
N SER A 47 -32.28 -1.77 1.03
CA SER A 47 -32.82 -0.41 0.87
C SER A 47 -34.31 -0.38 0.53
N LEU A 48 -34.82 -1.41 -0.16
CA LEU A 48 -36.23 -1.54 -0.54
C LEU A 48 -37.13 -2.00 0.61
N LEU A 49 -36.57 -2.61 1.66
CA LEU A 49 -37.35 -3.07 2.81
C LEU A 49 -37.92 -1.91 3.61
N PHE A 50 -37.22 -0.77 3.66
CA PHE A 50 -37.63 0.31 4.54
C PHE A 50 -38.86 1.09 4.07
N PRO A 51 -39.04 1.42 2.76
CA PRO A 51 -40.30 1.96 2.27
C PRO A 51 -41.49 1.01 2.47
N VAL A 52 -41.26 -0.30 2.40
CA VAL A 52 -42.32 -1.32 2.46
C VAL A 52 -42.75 -1.60 3.90
N LEU A 53 -41.80 -1.76 4.83
CA LEU A 53 -42.08 -2.24 6.19
C LEU A 53 -42.47 -1.15 7.18
N SER A 54 -42.36 0.14 6.83
CA SER A 54 -42.72 1.29 7.69
C SER A 54 -42.28 1.12 9.15
N LEU A 55 -41.03 0.71 9.35
CA LEU A 55 -40.48 0.37 10.66
C LEU A 55 -40.42 1.60 11.59
N PRO A 56 -40.64 1.42 12.91
CA PRO A 56 -40.38 2.49 13.87
C PRO A 56 -38.89 2.85 13.86
N VAL A 57 -38.57 4.11 14.19
CA VAL A 57 -37.21 4.68 14.05
C VAL A 57 -36.12 3.81 14.68
N TRP A 58 -36.35 3.29 15.90
CA TRP A 58 -35.38 2.43 16.59
C TRP A 58 -35.14 1.10 15.86
N ALA A 59 -36.19 0.49 15.29
CA ALA A 59 -36.07 -0.74 14.52
C ALA A 59 -35.38 -0.49 13.17
N GLY A 60 -35.57 0.70 12.59
CA GLY A 60 -34.84 1.14 11.42
C GLY A 60 -33.33 1.23 11.66
N TYR A 61 -32.89 1.77 12.80
CA TYR A 61 -31.47 1.78 13.16
C TYR A 61 -30.90 0.38 13.38
N LEU A 62 -31.66 -0.51 14.04
CA LEU A 62 -31.23 -1.89 14.26
C LEU A 62 -31.13 -2.66 12.94
N ALA A 63 -32.10 -2.49 12.04
CA ALA A 63 -32.08 -3.09 10.71
C ALA A 63 -30.83 -2.66 9.92
N LYS A 64 -30.49 -1.36 9.90
CA LYS A 64 -29.28 -0.86 9.24
C LYS A 64 -27.99 -1.42 9.83
N LEU A 65 -27.94 -1.58 11.16
CA LEU A 65 -26.76 -2.16 11.81
C LEU A 65 -26.59 -3.63 11.44
N LEU A 66 -27.68 -4.42 11.52
CA LEU A 66 -27.64 -5.84 11.16
C LEU A 66 -27.39 -6.05 9.67
N GLY A 67 -28.00 -5.22 8.82
CA GLY A 67 -27.77 -5.17 7.38
C GLY A 67 -26.31 -4.89 7.08
N GLY A 68 -25.73 -3.82 7.62
CA GLY A 68 -24.32 -3.51 7.43
C GLY A 68 -23.37 -4.64 7.88
N VAL A 69 -23.68 -5.33 8.99
CA VAL A 69 -22.93 -6.53 9.41
C VAL A 69 -23.08 -7.66 8.40
N LEU A 70 -24.30 -7.94 7.93
CA LEU A 70 -24.59 -8.96 6.94
C LEU A 70 -23.82 -8.71 5.64
N LEU A 71 -23.84 -7.48 5.12
CA LEU A 71 -23.13 -7.08 3.90
C LEU A 71 -21.62 -7.29 4.04
N ALA A 72 -21.04 -6.84 5.16
CA ALA A 72 -19.62 -7.01 5.44
C ALA A 72 -19.21 -8.49 5.52
N VAL A 73 -20.04 -9.35 6.14
CA VAL A 73 -19.81 -10.79 6.23
C VAL A 73 -19.94 -11.47 4.86
N LEU A 74 -20.97 -11.14 4.08
CA LEU A 74 -21.17 -11.68 2.73
C LEU A 74 -20.01 -11.30 1.79
N GLY A 75 -19.56 -10.05 1.86
CA GLY A 75 -18.45 -9.54 1.05
C GLY A 75 -17.07 -10.09 1.46
N CYS A 76 -16.91 -10.56 2.68
CA CYS A 76 -15.64 -11.06 3.18
C CYS A 76 -15.35 -12.49 2.68
N PRO A 77 -14.22 -12.73 1.97
CA PRO A 77 -13.88 -14.07 1.47
C PRO A 77 -13.24 -15.00 2.51
N SER A 78 -12.94 -14.50 3.72
CA SER A 78 -12.21 -15.27 4.73
C SER A 78 -13.10 -16.25 5.49
N ARG A 79 -12.52 -17.38 5.90
CA ARG A 79 -13.16 -18.33 6.83
C ARG A 79 -12.89 -18.01 8.31
N LYS A 80 -11.97 -17.09 8.61
CA LYS A 80 -11.57 -16.75 9.99
C LYS A 80 -12.42 -15.58 10.50
N LEU A 81 -12.71 -15.56 11.81
CA LEU A 81 -13.52 -14.50 12.43
C LEU A 81 -12.83 -13.12 12.44
N ALA A 82 -11.52 -13.07 12.70
CA ALA A 82 -10.82 -11.80 12.83
C ALA A 82 -10.89 -10.90 11.58
N PRO A 83 -10.74 -11.42 10.33
CA PRO A 83 -10.98 -10.64 9.12
C PRO A 83 -12.42 -10.12 8.99
N HIS A 84 -13.44 -10.86 9.44
CA HIS A 84 -14.83 -10.38 9.42
C HIS A 84 -15.03 -9.19 10.34
N VAL A 85 -14.50 -9.24 11.57
CA VAL A 85 -14.59 -8.12 12.52
C VAL A 85 -13.92 -6.86 11.95
N ARG A 86 -12.73 -7.01 11.35
CA ARG A 86 -12.04 -5.89 10.68
C ARG A 86 -12.82 -5.37 9.49
N MET A 87 -13.43 -6.26 8.71
CA MET A 87 -14.25 -5.90 7.57
C MET A 87 -15.47 -5.08 8.00
N CYS A 88 -16.21 -5.52 9.03
CA CYS A 88 -17.33 -4.77 9.58
C CYS A 88 -16.90 -3.39 10.08
N ALA A 89 -15.84 -3.32 10.88
CA ALA A 89 -15.35 -2.05 11.44
C ALA A 89 -14.97 -1.05 10.33
N VAL A 90 -14.22 -1.49 9.31
CA VAL A 90 -13.84 -0.64 8.19
C VAL A 90 -15.05 -0.26 7.33
N PHE A 91 -15.96 -1.21 7.07
CA PHE A 91 -17.16 -0.93 6.29
C PHE A 91 -18.01 0.16 6.95
N PHE A 92 -18.35 0.01 8.24
CA PHE A 92 -19.09 1.04 8.97
C PHE A 92 -18.36 2.39 9.00
N PHE A 93 -17.04 2.38 9.17
CA PHE A 93 -16.25 3.61 9.13
C PHE A 93 -16.33 4.31 7.76
N LEU A 94 -16.20 3.56 6.66
CA LEU A 94 -16.31 4.12 5.32
C LEU A 94 -17.73 4.55 4.97
N THR A 95 -18.76 3.81 5.41
CA THR A 95 -20.17 4.21 5.27
C THR A 95 -20.43 5.51 6.01
N PHE A 96 -19.95 5.63 7.25
CA PHE A 96 -20.04 6.85 8.03
C PHE A 96 -19.31 8.02 7.36
N ALA A 97 -18.08 7.80 6.88
CA ALA A 97 -17.29 8.83 6.22
C ALA A 97 -17.92 9.31 4.91
N LEU A 98 -18.42 8.40 4.07
CA LEU A 98 -19.11 8.74 2.83
C LEU A 98 -20.45 9.44 3.11
N GLY A 99 -21.25 8.92 4.05
CA GLY A 99 -22.51 9.54 4.46
C GLY A 99 -22.31 10.94 5.04
N GLY A 100 -21.28 11.13 5.88
CA GLY A 100 -20.89 12.42 6.41
C GLY A 100 -20.39 13.39 5.34
N LEU A 101 -19.64 12.91 4.35
CA LEU A 101 -19.22 13.71 3.20
C LEU A 101 -20.42 14.16 2.37
N LEU A 102 -21.35 13.26 2.06
CA LEU A 102 -22.59 13.59 1.36
C LEU A 102 -23.39 14.65 2.14
N ALA A 103 -23.58 14.46 3.44
CA ALA A 103 -24.29 15.42 4.29
C ALA A 103 -23.60 16.79 4.35
N ALA A 104 -22.28 16.83 4.48
CA ALA A 104 -21.49 18.07 4.53
C ALA A 104 -21.56 18.85 3.22
N VAL A 105 -21.38 18.17 2.08
CA VAL A 105 -21.44 18.81 0.76
C VAL A 105 -22.87 19.26 0.46
N SER A 106 -23.89 18.45 0.74
CA SER A 106 -25.29 18.87 0.58
C SER A 106 -25.65 20.08 1.43
N SER A 107 -25.16 20.15 2.68
CA SER A 107 -25.36 21.32 3.55
C SER A 107 -24.67 22.57 2.99
N PHE A 108 -23.45 22.43 2.45
CA PHE A 108 -22.68 23.54 1.90
C PHE A 108 -23.36 24.18 0.67
N PHE A 109 -24.02 23.38 -0.16
CA PHE A 109 -24.77 23.86 -1.34
C PHE A 109 -26.22 24.27 -1.04
N GLY A 110 -26.64 24.28 0.24
CA GLY A 110 -27.98 24.73 0.64
C GLY A 110 -29.10 23.77 0.22
N ALA A 111 -28.82 22.47 0.09
CA ALA A 111 -29.86 21.49 -0.20
C ALA A 111 -30.79 21.33 1.02
N GLU A 112 -32.09 21.54 0.83
CA GLU A 112 -33.09 21.36 1.89
C GLU A 112 -33.21 19.88 2.27
N PHE A 113 -33.06 19.60 3.57
CA PHE A 113 -33.23 18.27 4.14
C PHE A 113 -34.70 18.05 4.48
N VAL A 114 -35.34 17.05 3.85
CA VAL A 114 -36.68 16.63 4.26
C VAL A 114 -36.53 15.61 5.40
N GLU A 115 -36.75 16.06 6.64
CA GLU A 115 -36.79 15.18 7.81
C GLU A 115 -38.05 14.29 7.80
N GLY A 116 -37.94 13.06 8.32
CA GLY A 116 -39.14 12.37 8.83
C GLY A 116 -39.24 10.85 8.85
N ARG A 117 -38.32 10.06 8.27
CA ARG A 117 -38.48 8.57 8.27
C ARG A 117 -37.18 7.75 8.37
N GLY A 118 -36.08 8.35 8.79
CA GLY A 118 -34.78 7.65 8.82
C GLY A 118 -34.17 7.40 7.42
N PHE A 119 -34.67 8.07 6.38
CA PHE A 119 -34.08 8.12 5.03
C PHE A 119 -33.73 9.55 4.68
N TRP A 120 -32.56 9.75 4.10
CA TRP A 120 -32.16 11.01 3.49
C TRP A 120 -32.82 11.07 2.11
N VAL A 121 -33.97 11.73 2.02
CA VAL A 121 -34.60 12.00 0.71
C VAL A 121 -34.11 13.36 0.26
N THR A 122 -32.81 13.46 -0.04
CA THR A 122 -32.29 14.64 -0.71
C THR A 122 -32.85 14.63 -2.13
N ARG A 123 -33.32 15.78 -2.62
CA ARG A 123 -33.64 16.01 -4.03
C ARG A 123 -32.37 16.04 -4.91
N SER A 124 -31.36 15.28 -4.52
CA SER A 124 -30.05 15.29 -5.13
C SER A 124 -30.09 14.40 -6.37
N PRO A 125 -29.62 14.89 -7.52
CA PRO A 125 -29.44 14.06 -8.70
C PRO A 125 -28.56 12.84 -8.37
N VAL A 126 -28.93 11.65 -8.84
CA VAL A 126 -28.13 10.41 -8.69
C VAL A 126 -26.69 10.64 -9.15
N VAL A 127 -26.52 11.44 -10.20
CA VAL A 127 -25.21 11.83 -10.74
C VAL A 127 -24.34 12.51 -9.69
N PHE A 128 -24.90 13.39 -8.84
CA PHE A 128 -24.16 14.06 -7.79
C PHE A 128 -23.64 13.07 -6.73
N VAL A 129 -24.51 12.16 -6.27
CA VAL A 129 -24.15 11.14 -5.27
C VAL A 129 -23.05 10.23 -5.81
N LEU A 130 -23.20 9.72 -7.02
CA LEU A 130 -22.22 8.85 -7.67
C LEU A 130 -20.89 9.56 -7.94
N THR A 131 -20.93 10.85 -8.29
CA THR A 131 -19.71 11.65 -8.51
C THR A 131 -18.93 11.81 -7.20
N LEU A 132 -19.62 12.17 -6.12
CA LEU A 132 -18.98 12.34 -4.82
C LEU A 132 -18.44 11.01 -4.26
N ALA A 133 -19.18 9.91 -4.46
CA ALA A 133 -18.72 8.56 -4.13
C ALA A 133 -17.47 8.17 -4.95
N GLY A 134 -17.42 8.52 -6.24
CA GLY A 134 -16.24 8.32 -7.09
C GLY A 134 -15.01 9.10 -6.59
N CYS A 135 -15.19 10.38 -6.25
CA CYS A 135 -14.13 11.20 -5.65
C CYS A 135 -13.65 10.61 -4.32
N PHE A 136 -14.57 10.17 -3.46
CA PHE A 136 -14.26 9.53 -2.18
C PHE A 136 -13.44 8.24 -2.38
N ALA A 137 -13.80 7.41 -3.36
CA ALA A 137 -13.06 6.20 -3.69
C ALA A 137 -11.66 6.49 -4.23
N ALA A 138 -11.52 7.47 -5.13
CA ALA A 138 -10.22 7.91 -5.64
C ALA A 138 -9.33 8.43 -4.50
N GLY A 139 -9.87 9.26 -3.61
CA GLY A 139 -9.16 9.78 -2.44
C GLY A 139 -8.73 8.66 -1.47
N THR A 140 -9.64 7.74 -1.15
CA THR A 140 -9.37 6.60 -0.26
C THR A 140 -8.30 5.69 -0.84
N THR A 141 -8.37 5.35 -2.14
CA THR A 141 -7.37 4.49 -2.78
C THR A 141 -5.99 5.16 -2.87
N ALA A 142 -5.92 6.47 -3.16
CA ALA A 142 -4.68 7.22 -3.13
C ALA A 142 -4.08 7.26 -1.72
N PHE A 143 -4.91 7.53 -0.71
CA PHE A 143 -4.51 7.52 0.69
C PHE A 143 -3.95 6.15 1.11
N LEU A 144 -4.64 5.04 0.81
CA LEU A 144 -4.18 3.70 1.14
C LEU A 144 -2.83 3.37 0.48
N LYS A 145 -2.63 3.74 -0.80
CA LYS A 145 -1.34 3.56 -1.49
C LYS A 145 -0.22 4.28 -0.76
N VAL A 146 -0.42 5.55 -0.41
CA VAL A 146 0.58 6.35 0.31
C VAL A 146 0.83 5.79 1.71
N PHE A 147 -0.22 5.50 2.46
CA PHE A 147 -0.15 4.96 3.82
C PHE A 147 0.61 3.64 3.86
N PHE A 148 0.27 2.71 2.97
CA PHE A 148 0.93 1.41 2.91
C PHE A 148 2.37 1.50 2.41
N ARG A 149 2.67 2.40 1.47
CA ARG A 149 4.05 2.67 1.05
C ARG A 149 4.88 3.21 2.21
N ARG A 150 4.37 4.22 2.94
CA ARG A 150 5.06 4.78 4.11
C ARG A 150 5.30 3.73 5.19
N ARG A 151 4.30 2.88 5.48
CA ARG A 151 4.44 1.79 6.45
C ARG A 151 5.38 0.67 5.99
N ALA A 152 5.55 0.48 4.68
CA ALA A 152 6.53 -0.46 4.15
C ALA A 152 7.95 0.10 4.31
N VAL A 153 8.17 1.36 3.90
CA VAL A 153 9.44 2.07 4.09
C VAL A 153 9.83 2.08 5.56
N ALA A 154 8.96 2.54 6.46
CA ALA A 154 9.25 2.60 7.90
C ALA A 154 9.57 1.24 8.54
N ARG A 155 9.12 0.12 7.96
CA ARG A 155 9.48 -1.23 8.43
C ARG A 155 10.81 -1.73 7.88
N ALA A 156 11.25 -1.19 6.76
CA ALA A 156 12.52 -1.49 6.14
C ALA A 156 13.62 -0.49 6.54
N SER A 157 13.25 0.63 7.16
CA SER A 157 14.19 1.61 7.71
C SER A 157 14.95 1.03 8.91
N VAL A 158 16.27 1.15 8.89
CA VAL A 158 17.19 0.72 9.94
C VAL A 158 18.17 1.86 10.22
N ALA A 159 18.32 2.25 11.49
CA ALA A 159 19.32 3.25 11.86
C ALA A 159 20.74 2.73 11.54
N CYS A 160 21.50 3.54 10.81
CA CYS A 160 22.87 3.28 10.38
C CYS A 160 23.87 4.30 10.92
N GLU A 161 25.04 3.81 11.29
CA GLU A 161 26.25 4.60 11.50
C GLU A 161 27.33 4.08 10.55
N ILE A 162 27.89 4.96 9.70
CA ILE A 162 28.92 4.59 8.74
C ILE A 162 30.16 5.43 9.00
N GLU A 163 31.29 4.76 9.20
CA GLU A 163 32.59 5.38 9.44
C GLU A 163 33.48 5.27 8.22
N GLY A 164 33.86 6.41 7.65
CA GLY A 164 34.81 6.52 6.56
C GLY A 164 35.94 7.48 6.92
N VAL A 165 36.02 8.59 6.21
CA VAL A 165 36.85 9.74 6.61
C VAL A 165 36.15 10.52 7.72
N ARG A 166 34.81 10.58 7.66
CA ARG A 166 33.93 11.04 8.73
C ARG A 166 32.96 9.93 9.12
N THR A 167 32.30 10.12 10.25
CA THR A 167 31.18 9.29 10.67
C THR A 167 29.88 9.97 10.28
N ILE A 168 28.97 9.24 9.64
CA ILE A 168 27.62 9.70 9.32
C ILE A 168 26.60 8.83 10.04
N HIS A 169 25.56 9.47 10.57
CA HIS A 169 24.40 8.82 11.17
C HIS A 169 23.21 9.03 10.24
N CYS A 170 22.51 7.95 9.90
CA CYS A 170 21.51 7.92 8.85
C CYS A 170 20.44 6.88 9.12
N ASP A 171 19.33 6.93 8.40
CA ASP A 171 18.43 5.78 8.25
C ASP A 171 18.72 5.09 6.92
N ALA A 172 19.13 3.83 6.98
CA ALA A 172 19.30 2.99 5.81
C ALA A 172 18.01 2.26 5.49
N LEU A 173 17.76 2.02 4.21
CA LEU A 173 16.68 1.14 3.79
C LEU A 173 17.23 -0.26 3.54
N TYR A 174 16.66 -1.24 4.24
CA TYR A 174 16.86 -2.65 3.93
C TYR A 174 16.14 -3.00 2.62
N ASP A 175 16.87 -3.53 1.64
CA ASP A 175 16.32 -4.02 0.39
C ASP A 175 16.82 -5.43 0.10
N SER A 176 15.93 -6.41 0.23
CA SER A 176 16.21 -7.81 -0.10
C SER A 176 16.56 -8.01 -1.59
N GLY A 177 16.21 -7.06 -2.46
CA GLY A 177 16.56 -7.10 -3.89
C GLY A 177 17.97 -6.58 -4.19
N ASN A 178 18.64 -5.92 -3.24
CA ASN A 178 19.99 -5.44 -3.45
C ASN A 178 21.00 -6.57 -3.22
N LEU A 179 21.41 -7.20 -4.32
CA LEU A 179 22.37 -8.31 -4.37
C LEU A 179 23.68 -7.92 -5.09
N LEU A 180 24.03 -6.63 -5.05
CA LEU A 180 25.24 -6.13 -5.68
C LEU A 180 26.47 -6.73 -5.01
N CYS A 181 27.40 -7.17 -5.85
CA CYS A 181 28.67 -7.72 -5.41
C CYS A 181 29.82 -7.06 -6.15
N PHE A 182 30.95 -6.92 -5.46
CA PHE A 182 32.19 -6.48 -6.06
C PHE A 182 33.32 -7.35 -5.52
N ARG A 183 33.94 -8.14 -6.41
CA ARG A 183 35.04 -9.07 -6.08
C ARG A 183 34.66 -10.08 -4.98
N GLY A 184 33.44 -10.61 -5.01
CA GLY A 184 32.96 -11.59 -4.03
C GLY A 184 32.53 -11.02 -2.68
N GLU A 185 32.55 -9.68 -2.52
CA GLU A 185 32.07 -9.00 -1.32
C GLU A 185 30.75 -8.25 -1.61
N PRO A 186 29.77 -8.28 -0.68
CA PRO A 186 28.50 -7.59 -0.85
C PRO A 186 28.67 -6.07 -0.82
N VAL A 187 27.91 -5.36 -1.67
CA VAL A 187 28.00 -3.91 -1.85
C VAL A 187 26.65 -3.25 -1.55
N SER A 188 26.67 -2.30 -0.63
CA SER A 188 25.52 -1.43 -0.33
C SER A 188 25.53 -0.17 -1.21
N LEU A 189 24.41 0.52 -1.37
CA LEU A 189 24.38 1.78 -2.14
C LEU A 189 24.35 3.00 -1.23
N LEU A 190 25.06 4.05 -1.66
CA LEU A 190 25.06 5.37 -1.06
C LEU A 190 24.60 6.42 -2.06
N THR A 191 23.75 7.34 -1.62
CA THR A 191 23.46 8.56 -2.38
C THR A 191 24.74 9.39 -2.61
N PRO A 192 24.85 10.13 -3.72
CA PRO A 192 26.02 10.98 -3.99
C PRO A 192 26.31 11.97 -2.85
N VAL A 193 25.26 12.52 -2.23
CA VAL A 193 25.38 13.45 -1.09
C VAL A 193 26.00 12.76 0.12
N ALA A 194 25.53 11.55 0.45
CA ALA A 194 26.08 10.78 1.57
C ALA A 194 27.51 10.30 1.30
N ALA A 195 27.82 9.88 0.07
CA ALA A 195 29.17 9.52 -0.33
C ALA A 195 30.12 10.72 -0.20
N LEU A 196 29.71 11.91 -0.62
CA LEU A 196 30.49 13.14 -0.46
C LEU A 196 30.69 13.50 1.02
N ALA A 197 29.64 13.37 1.84
CA ALA A 197 29.73 13.63 3.28
C ALA A 197 30.70 12.66 3.99
N LEU A 198 30.66 11.38 3.59
CA LEU A 198 31.43 10.29 4.19
C LEU A 198 32.92 10.32 3.78
N PHE A 199 33.20 10.57 2.50
CA PHE A 199 34.54 10.44 1.92
C PHE A 199 35.21 11.79 1.56
N ARG A 200 34.46 12.90 1.51
CA ARG A 200 34.95 14.27 1.23
C ARG A 200 35.84 14.41 -0.01
N GLY A 201 35.68 13.52 -0.99
CA GLY A 201 36.56 13.46 -2.18
C GLY A 201 38.00 13.01 -1.90
N ALA A 202 38.33 12.66 -0.66
CA ALA A 202 39.67 12.22 -0.26
C ALA A 202 39.87 10.71 -0.43
N ALA A 203 38.79 9.92 -0.42
CA ALA A 203 38.90 8.47 -0.58
C ALA A 203 39.12 8.09 -2.04
N LYS A 204 40.13 7.26 -2.30
CA LYS A 204 40.32 6.64 -3.61
C LYS A 204 39.30 5.51 -3.78
N PRO A 205 38.61 5.43 -4.92
CA PRO A 205 37.73 4.30 -5.20
C PRO A 205 38.55 3.01 -5.26
N VAL A 206 38.04 1.95 -4.66
CA VAL A 206 38.65 0.60 -4.67
C VAL A 206 38.44 -0.07 -6.04
N GLY A 207 37.42 0.39 -6.77
CA GLY A 207 37.17 0.00 -8.15
C GLY A 207 35.90 0.66 -8.69
N ARG A 208 35.41 0.10 -9.79
CA ARG A 208 34.13 0.50 -10.39
C ARG A 208 33.27 -0.75 -10.54
N LEU A 209 32.01 -0.63 -10.16
CA LEU A 209 30.99 -1.66 -10.31
C LEU A 209 30.00 -1.18 -11.37
N THR A 210 29.68 -2.07 -12.29
CA THR A 210 28.63 -1.81 -13.26
C THR A 210 27.31 -2.37 -12.76
N MET A 211 26.33 -1.49 -12.60
CA MET A 211 25.01 -1.79 -12.08
C MET A 211 24.02 -1.83 -13.24
N HIS A 212 23.28 -2.91 -13.38
CA HIS A 212 22.15 -2.98 -14.28
C HIS A 212 20.91 -2.48 -13.54
N THR A 213 20.35 -1.37 -14.00
CA THR A 213 19.12 -0.81 -13.47
C THR A 213 18.03 -0.86 -14.54
N ALA A 214 16.77 -0.67 -14.17
CA ALA A 214 15.67 -0.60 -15.13
C ALA A 214 15.84 0.53 -16.17
N GLY A 215 16.68 1.54 -15.88
CA GLY A 215 17.04 2.63 -16.79
C GLY A 215 18.29 2.38 -17.64
N GLY A 216 18.84 1.15 -17.61
CA GLY A 216 20.06 0.78 -18.32
C GLY A 216 21.24 0.51 -17.40
N GLU A 217 22.40 0.35 -18.02
CA GLU A 217 23.65 0.01 -17.37
C GLU A 217 24.39 1.27 -16.91
N LYS A 218 24.76 1.33 -15.63
CA LYS A 218 25.48 2.48 -15.04
C LYS A 218 26.71 2.01 -14.29
N THR A 219 27.86 2.57 -14.63
CA THR A 219 29.11 2.26 -13.95
C THR A 219 29.40 3.27 -12.84
N SER A 220 29.40 2.79 -11.59
CA SER A 220 29.59 3.59 -10.39
C SER A 220 30.89 3.25 -9.66
N PRO A 221 31.57 4.23 -9.05
CA PRO A 221 32.72 3.97 -8.19
C PRO A 221 32.30 3.24 -6.91
N VAL A 222 33.18 2.33 -6.46
CA VAL A 222 33.05 1.59 -5.21
C VAL A 222 34.06 2.10 -4.20
N PHE A 223 33.61 2.38 -2.99
CA PHE A 223 34.40 2.82 -1.87
C PHE A 223 34.31 1.82 -0.73
N ARG A 224 35.37 1.74 0.08
CA ARG A 224 35.38 0.93 1.30
C ARG A 224 35.29 1.86 2.51
N ALA A 225 34.27 1.66 3.32
CA ALA A 225 34.17 2.29 4.64
C ALA A 225 35.02 1.51 5.65
N LYS A 226 35.40 2.16 6.74
CA LYS A 226 36.10 1.51 7.85
C LYS A 226 35.14 0.59 8.60
N ARG A 227 33.99 1.12 8.99
CA ARG A 227 32.97 0.39 9.75
C ARG A 227 31.57 0.80 9.30
N LEU A 228 30.66 -0.16 9.29
CA LEU A 228 29.22 0.03 9.15
C LEU A 228 28.55 -0.62 10.34
N THR A 229 27.72 0.15 11.05
CA THR A 229 26.82 -0.36 12.08
C THR A 229 25.40 -0.11 11.61
N ALA A 230 24.56 -1.14 11.57
CA ALA A 230 23.14 -0.98 11.27
C ALA A 230 22.29 -1.83 12.22
N GLY A 231 21.42 -1.17 12.98
CA GLY A 231 20.74 -1.78 14.13
C GLY A 231 21.76 -2.33 15.13
N GLU A 232 21.67 -3.62 15.43
CA GLU A 232 22.57 -4.32 16.38
C GLU A 232 23.80 -4.96 15.70
N LYS A 233 23.91 -4.87 14.37
CA LYS A 233 24.96 -5.54 13.59
C LYS A 233 26.05 -4.56 13.19
N THR A 234 27.31 -5.02 13.25
CA THR A 234 28.49 -4.24 12.90
C THR A 234 29.37 -5.02 11.92
N TRP A 235 29.82 -4.36 10.86
CA TRP A 235 30.72 -4.90 9.86
C TRP A 235 31.93 -3.98 9.68
N GLU A 236 33.13 -4.55 9.72
CA GLU A 236 34.37 -3.87 9.39
C GLU A 236 34.65 -3.98 7.88
N GLY A 237 35.07 -2.90 7.24
CA GLY A 237 35.46 -2.90 5.82
C GLY A 237 34.32 -2.92 4.80
N ALA A 238 33.11 -2.49 5.15
CA ALA A 238 31.94 -2.56 4.27
C ALA A 238 32.11 -1.78 2.95
N LEU A 239 31.69 -2.39 1.83
CA LEU A 239 31.76 -1.79 0.50
C LEU A 239 30.47 -1.03 0.14
N PHE A 240 30.66 0.14 -0.48
CA PHE A 240 29.57 0.98 -0.95
C PHE A 240 29.79 1.44 -2.38
N ALA A 241 28.77 1.32 -3.23
CA ALA A 241 28.71 1.95 -4.54
C ALA A 241 27.86 3.22 -4.49
N VAL A 242 28.19 4.21 -5.31
CA VAL A 242 27.43 5.47 -5.36
C VAL A 242 26.29 5.37 -6.38
N GLY A 243 25.06 5.62 -5.94
CA GLY A 243 23.86 5.51 -6.77
C GLY A 243 22.72 6.38 -6.25
N GLU A 244 21.76 6.68 -7.11
CA GLU A 244 20.54 7.40 -6.70
C GLU A 244 19.59 6.45 -5.98
N ILE A 245 19.12 6.86 -4.80
CA ILE A 245 18.11 6.14 -4.03
C ILE A 245 16.82 6.93 -4.14
N GLY A 246 15.83 6.41 -4.86
CA GLY A 246 14.56 7.10 -5.15
C GLY A 246 13.63 7.30 -3.94
N ILE A 247 14.15 7.21 -2.71
CA ILE A 247 13.39 7.29 -1.46
C ILE A 247 13.98 8.42 -0.62
N PRO A 248 13.27 9.55 -0.48
CA PRO A 248 13.73 10.69 0.31
C PRO A 248 14.03 10.31 1.76
N GLY A 249 15.07 10.93 2.32
CA GLY A 249 15.49 10.72 3.72
C GLY A 249 16.26 9.43 4.00
N HIS A 250 16.45 8.56 3.00
CA HIS A 250 17.18 7.30 3.16
C HIS A 250 18.43 7.31 2.27
N PRO A 251 19.56 7.83 2.77
CA PRO A 251 20.77 7.99 1.97
C PRO A 251 21.51 6.67 1.67
N VAL A 252 21.10 5.56 2.28
CA VAL A 252 21.76 4.26 2.20
C VAL A 252 20.76 3.16 1.83
N LEU A 253 21.14 2.26 0.93
CA LEU A 253 20.42 1.01 0.63
C LEU A 253 21.30 -0.16 1.05
N LEU A 254 20.88 -0.92 2.06
CA LEU A 254 21.64 -2.07 2.55
C LEU A 254 21.54 -3.24 1.59
N ASN A 255 22.65 -3.95 1.45
CA ASN A 255 22.72 -5.20 0.71
C ASN A 255 22.06 -6.35 1.50
N ALA A 256 21.36 -7.23 0.80
CA ALA A 256 20.65 -8.35 1.42
C ALA A 256 21.61 -9.37 2.05
N ASP A 257 22.66 -9.77 1.33
CA ASP A 257 23.63 -10.77 1.79
C ASP A 257 24.38 -10.27 3.03
N LEU A 258 24.70 -8.97 3.07
CA LEU A 258 25.34 -8.33 4.22
C LEU A 258 24.41 -8.35 5.46
N TRP A 259 23.12 -8.03 5.26
CA TRP A 259 22.14 -7.94 6.35
C TRP A 259 21.68 -9.30 6.86
N GLU A 260 21.45 -10.28 6.00
CA GLU A 260 20.96 -11.61 6.36
C GLU A 260 22.06 -12.53 6.93
N GLY A 261 23.34 -12.20 6.71
CA GLY A 261 24.46 -12.90 7.35
C GLY A 261 24.70 -14.30 6.78
N VAL A 262 24.53 -14.49 5.47
CA VAL A 262 24.69 -15.80 4.82
C VAL A 262 26.17 -16.18 4.80
N HIS A 263 26.60 -16.94 5.81
CA HIS A 263 27.96 -17.49 5.96
C HIS A 263 28.34 -18.60 4.96
N ALA A 264 27.53 -18.89 3.94
CA ALA A 264 27.75 -20.06 3.07
C ALA A 264 28.12 -19.76 1.62
N ASP A 265 27.76 -18.59 1.05
CA ASP A 265 28.17 -18.22 -0.31
C ASP A 265 27.85 -16.73 -0.59
N PRO A 266 28.75 -15.78 -0.27
CA PRO A 266 28.54 -14.38 -0.68
C PRO A 266 28.46 -14.34 -2.22
N CYS A 267 27.49 -13.60 -2.78
CA CYS A 267 27.29 -13.46 -4.23
C CYS A 267 26.64 -14.66 -4.95
N ARG A 268 25.59 -15.24 -4.34
CA ARG A 268 24.72 -16.25 -4.99
C ARG A 268 24.19 -15.79 -6.36
N SER A 269 24.02 -14.48 -6.54
CA SER A 269 23.59 -13.83 -7.79
C SER A 269 24.64 -13.88 -8.91
N GLU A 270 25.95 -13.76 -8.63
CA GLU A 270 27.00 -13.89 -9.65
C GLU A 270 27.05 -15.33 -10.20
N LYS A 271 26.83 -16.33 -9.33
CA LYS A 271 26.72 -17.74 -9.76
C LYS A 271 25.41 -18.02 -10.50
N LEU A 272 24.29 -17.44 -10.09
CA LEU A 272 23.02 -17.54 -10.82
C LEU A 272 23.10 -16.85 -12.19
N ALA A 273 23.69 -15.66 -12.28
CA ALA A 273 23.87 -14.92 -13.53
C ALA A 273 24.95 -15.54 -14.44
N ALA A 274 26.00 -16.14 -13.88
CA ALA A 274 26.98 -16.91 -14.64
C ALA A 274 26.39 -18.23 -15.17
N LYS A 275 25.48 -18.85 -14.41
CA LYS A 275 24.73 -20.04 -14.84
C LYS A 275 23.71 -19.70 -15.94
N ASP A 276 23.04 -18.55 -15.83
CA ASP A 276 22.11 -18.03 -16.86
C ASP A 276 22.82 -17.58 -18.15
N LYS A 277 24.12 -17.26 -18.08
CA LYS A 277 24.97 -17.03 -19.27
C LYS A 277 25.50 -18.32 -19.90
N GLY A 278 25.45 -19.45 -19.19
CA GLY A 278 25.86 -20.78 -19.68
C GLY A 278 24.72 -21.57 -20.30
N ASP A 279 23.49 -21.40 -19.80
CA ASP A 279 22.29 -21.99 -20.38
C ASP A 279 21.60 -20.99 -21.31
N GLY A 280 22.00 -21.04 -22.58
CA GLY A 280 21.39 -20.27 -23.66
C GLY A 280 19.98 -20.73 -24.05
N GLU A 281 19.07 -21.04 -23.11
CA GLU A 281 17.66 -21.28 -23.42
C GLU A 281 16.69 -20.79 -22.32
N ARG A 282 16.05 -19.65 -22.63
CA ARG A 282 14.74 -19.11 -22.23
C ARG A 282 13.97 -19.80 -21.07
N HIS A 283 13.59 -18.99 -20.07
CA HIS A 283 12.20 -18.94 -19.59
C HIS A 283 11.89 -17.60 -18.86
N PRO A 284 10.89 -16.81 -19.28
CA PRO A 284 10.53 -15.56 -18.60
C PRO A 284 9.75 -15.86 -17.31
N LEU A 285 10.44 -15.84 -16.18
CA LEU A 285 9.83 -15.82 -14.84
C LEU A 285 9.51 -14.36 -14.48
N PHE A 286 8.32 -13.88 -14.87
CA PHE A 286 7.44 -13.02 -14.08
C PHE A 286 6.20 -12.66 -14.91
N LYS A 287 5.14 -13.48 -14.78
CA LYS A 287 3.78 -13.06 -15.08
C LYS A 287 3.33 -12.13 -13.96
N ARG A 288 2.98 -10.89 -14.32
CA ARG A 288 2.20 -10.00 -13.44
C ARG A 288 0.75 -10.53 -13.41
N GLU A 289 0.29 -10.91 -12.22
CA GLU A 289 -1.14 -10.94 -11.86
C GLU A 289 -1.47 -9.68 -11.03
#